data_AF-R7J0A3-F1
#
_entry.id   AF-R7J0A3-F1
#
_cell.length_a   1.000
_cell.length_b   1.000
_cell.length_c   1.000
_cell.angle_alpha   90.00
_cell.angle_beta   90.00
_cell.angle_gamma   90.00
#
_symmetry.space_group_name_H-M   'P 1'
#
loop_
_entity.id
_entity.type
_entity.pdbx_description
1 polymer ?
#
loop_
_entity_poly.entity_id
_entity_poly.type
_entity_poly.pdbx_seq_one_letter_code
_entity_poly.pdbx_strand_id
1 'polypeptide(L)'
;MLLSNYGICILSSEIEPYGEICVVSLFSLFIHVYSRLVSHLILFVFIIIMTYDLATPLTTDRCHLRARLDQALERINVPSFADADPIQFPRSFTDSRDVEISALLCSTIAWGNRKMIVRNCQRMLEIMDNAPYDYVRSKSYEDLDDAINIHRTFFGRNLKYYLRGLQALYTRYGSLEAFVTASKADCSETPAWSLAESLASLLAEANDGLRDTRCISVSVATPLKRLNMALRWLVRDDGIVDIGLWKVLKPSQLYIPLDVHVADVSRALGLLQRRSNDRRAVLDLTAGLRCWRPDDPVAYDFALFGIGMEQSMDLR
;
A
#
# COMPACT_ATOMS: atom_id res chain seq x y z
N MET A 1 29.54 -62.45 -4.51
CA MET A 1 30.20 -61.60 -5.52
C MET A 1 31.23 -62.48 -6.19
N LEU A 2 30.88 -62.94 -7.40
CA LEU A 2 31.52 -64.03 -8.13
C LEU A 2 32.81 -63.59 -8.85
N LEU A 3 33.66 -64.59 -9.05
CA LEU A 3 34.93 -64.65 -9.78
C LEU A 3 34.89 -64.20 -11.26
N SER A 4 36.06 -63.76 -11.76
CA SER A 4 36.74 -64.14 -13.02
C SER A 4 37.38 -62.89 -13.68
N ASN A 5 38.69 -62.62 -13.55
CA ASN A 5 39.83 -63.23 -14.26
C ASN A 5 39.64 -63.38 -15.77
N TYR A 6 40.39 -62.59 -16.55
CA TYR A 6 41.20 -62.87 -17.75
C TYR A 6 41.85 -61.51 -18.10
N GLY A 7 43.15 -61.24 -18.06
CA GLY A 7 44.32 -62.10 -18.11
C GLY A 7 44.80 -62.29 -19.55
N ILE A 8 46.04 -61.83 -19.82
CA ILE A 8 47.06 -62.45 -20.70
C ILE A 8 46.94 -62.04 -22.20
N CYS A 9 47.83 -61.17 -22.73
CA CYS A 9 49.16 -61.44 -23.34
C CYS A 9 49.07 -61.34 -24.89
N ILE A 10 50.10 -61.11 -25.72
CA ILE A 10 51.56 -61.22 -25.68
C ILE A 10 52.11 -60.11 -26.60
N LEU A 11 53.21 -59.46 -26.19
CA LEU A 11 54.17 -58.82 -27.08
C LEU A 11 55.09 -59.91 -27.65
N SER A 12 55.04 -60.19 -28.96
CA SER A 12 56.23 -60.61 -29.72
C SER A 12 55.97 -60.70 -31.23
N SER A 13 57.04 -60.40 -31.96
CA SER A 13 57.39 -60.73 -33.35
C SER A 13 56.75 -59.95 -34.51
N GLU A 14 57.60 -59.06 -35.03
CA GLU A 14 58.04 -58.98 -36.44
C GLU A 14 57.12 -58.37 -37.52
N ILE A 15 57.65 -57.24 -38.03
CA ILE A 15 57.77 -56.84 -39.45
C ILE A 15 56.48 -56.38 -40.17
N GLU A 16 56.49 -55.08 -40.48
CA GLU A 16 55.70 -54.29 -41.45
C GLU A 16 55.34 -55.00 -42.79
N PRO A 17 54.30 -54.57 -43.58
CA PRO A 17 54.18 -53.18 -44.09
C PRO A 17 52.77 -52.57 -44.32
N TYR A 18 52.74 -51.23 -44.29
CA TYR A 18 51.89 -50.28 -45.02
C TYR A 18 50.35 -50.49 -45.12
N GLY A 19 49.63 -49.55 -44.50
CA GLY A 19 48.39 -48.98 -45.08
C GLY A 19 47.08 -49.36 -44.40
N GLU A 20 46.73 -48.73 -43.28
CA GLU A 20 45.33 -48.55 -42.83
C GLU A 20 45.15 -47.63 -41.60
N ILE A 21 46.23 -47.08 -41.05
CA ILE A 21 46.17 -46.22 -39.87
C ILE A 21 46.00 -44.75 -40.31
N CYS A 22 44.79 -44.34 -40.66
CA CYS A 22 44.46 -42.91 -40.59
C CYS A 22 42.97 -42.56 -40.57
N VAL A 23 42.07 -43.45 -41.03
CA VAL A 23 40.66 -43.04 -41.20
C VAL A 23 39.86 -43.17 -39.90
N VAL A 24 40.10 -44.21 -39.09
CA VAL A 24 39.32 -44.47 -37.86
C VAL A 24 39.63 -43.46 -36.74
N SER A 25 40.89 -43.01 -36.62
CA SER A 25 41.30 -42.03 -35.61
C SER A 25 40.73 -40.62 -35.90
N LEU A 26 40.75 -40.20 -37.16
CA LEU A 26 40.18 -38.92 -37.58
C LEU A 26 38.65 -38.92 -37.48
N PHE A 27 37.97 -40.03 -37.80
CA PHE A 27 36.51 -40.12 -37.66
C PHE A 27 36.05 -40.09 -36.20
N SER A 28 36.78 -40.79 -35.31
CA SER A 28 36.50 -40.79 -33.87
C SER A 28 36.75 -39.41 -33.25
N LEU A 29 37.83 -38.72 -33.66
CA LEU A 29 38.12 -37.35 -33.25
C LEU A 29 37.06 -36.36 -33.77
N PHE A 30 36.59 -36.54 -35.02
CA PHE A 30 35.54 -35.71 -35.63
C PHE A 30 34.21 -35.88 -34.92
N ILE A 31 33.81 -37.12 -34.59
CA ILE A 31 32.59 -37.40 -33.80
C ILE A 31 32.70 -36.81 -32.39
N HIS A 32 33.87 -36.91 -31.74
CA HIS A 32 34.06 -36.38 -30.39
C HIS A 32 34.01 -34.84 -30.35
N VAL A 33 34.62 -34.18 -31.34
CA VAL A 33 34.62 -32.72 -31.49
C VAL A 33 33.24 -32.21 -31.89
N TYR A 34 32.56 -32.86 -32.84
CA TYR A 34 31.22 -32.50 -33.28
C TYR A 34 30.18 -32.69 -32.17
N SER A 35 30.27 -33.79 -31.41
CA SER A 35 29.41 -34.04 -30.24
C SER A 35 29.56 -32.96 -29.17
N ARG A 36 30.80 -32.54 -28.83
CA ARG A 36 31.03 -31.43 -27.88
C ARG A 36 30.51 -30.09 -28.41
N LEU A 37 30.72 -29.77 -29.69
CA LEU A 37 30.22 -28.54 -30.30
C LEU A 37 28.69 -28.48 -30.31
N VAL A 38 28.02 -29.58 -30.68
CA VAL A 38 26.55 -29.69 -30.64
C VAL A 38 26.04 -29.61 -29.21
N SER A 39 26.73 -30.23 -28.24
CA SER A 39 26.38 -30.15 -26.81
C SER A 39 26.46 -28.72 -26.27
N HIS A 40 27.52 -27.99 -26.62
CA HIS A 40 27.69 -26.59 -26.23
C HIS A 40 26.70 -25.67 -26.94
N LEU A 41 26.39 -25.92 -28.21
CA LEU A 41 25.37 -25.16 -28.95
C LEU A 41 23.97 -25.38 -28.37
N ILE A 42 23.63 -26.63 -28.02
CA ILE A 42 22.37 -26.96 -27.34
C ILE A 42 22.31 -26.28 -25.97
N LEU A 43 23.38 -26.35 -25.17
CA LEU A 43 23.43 -25.68 -23.87
C LEU A 43 23.31 -24.16 -24.00
N PHE A 44 23.94 -23.56 -25.02
CA PHE A 44 23.87 -22.13 -25.28
C PHE A 44 22.48 -21.70 -25.76
N VAL A 45 21.84 -22.48 -26.62
CA VAL A 45 20.45 -22.28 -27.04
C VAL A 45 19.51 -22.49 -25.85
N PHE A 46 19.76 -23.46 -24.97
CA PHE A 46 18.97 -23.67 -23.75
C PHE A 46 19.13 -22.52 -22.75
N ILE A 47 20.33 -21.97 -22.60
CA ILE A 47 20.59 -20.78 -21.79
C ILE A 47 19.91 -19.56 -22.41
N ILE A 48 19.98 -19.38 -23.74
CA ILE A 48 19.28 -18.29 -24.45
C ILE A 48 17.76 -18.43 -24.32
N ILE A 49 17.21 -19.64 -24.50
CA ILE A 49 15.78 -19.91 -24.32
C ILE A 49 15.39 -19.67 -22.87
N MET A 50 16.15 -20.17 -21.88
CA MET A 50 15.86 -19.94 -20.46
C MET A 50 15.96 -18.47 -20.06
N THR A 51 16.91 -17.72 -20.62
CA THR A 51 17.05 -16.29 -20.36
C THR A 51 15.99 -15.44 -21.06
N TYR A 52 15.54 -15.83 -22.26
CA TYR A 52 14.41 -15.19 -22.95
C TYR A 52 13.07 -15.52 -22.28
N ASP A 53 12.84 -16.77 -21.90
CA ASP A 53 11.58 -17.29 -21.34
C ASP A 53 11.40 -16.89 -19.86
N LEU A 54 12.47 -16.53 -19.14
CA LEU A 54 12.35 -15.96 -17.78
C LEU A 54 12.18 -14.43 -17.76
N ALA A 55 12.66 -13.71 -18.78
CA ALA A 55 12.61 -12.24 -18.83
C ALA A 55 11.31 -11.69 -19.46
N THR A 56 10.67 -12.45 -20.34
CA THR A 56 9.49 -12.00 -21.12
C THR A 56 8.11 -12.22 -20.46
N PRO A 57 7.85 -13.20 -19.55
CA PRO A 57 6.54 -13.35 -18.91
C PRO A 57 6.32 -12.37 -17.75
N LEU A 58 7.33 -12.11 -16.92
CA LEU A 58 7.19 -11.21 -15.75
C LEU A 58 7.00 -9.74 -16.13
N THR A 59 7.68 -9.27 -17.19
CA THR A 59 7.60 -7.87 -17.64
C THR A 59 6.28 -7.57 -18.35
N THR A 60 5.79 -8.50 -19.18
CA THR A 60 4.50 -8.40 -19.87
C THR A 60 3.33 -8.44 -18.88
N ASP A 61 3.39 -9.32 -17.87
CA ASP A 61 2.38 -9.42 -16.81
C ASP A 61 2.32 -8.15 -15.95
N ARG A 62 3.47 -7.59 -15.55
CA ARG A 62 3.54 -6.33 -14.80
C ARG A 62 3.01 -5.12 -15.59
N CYS A 63 3.28 -5.06 -16.91
CA CYS A 63 2.77 -4.00 -17.76
C CYS A 63 1.24 -4.08 -17.89
N HIS A 64 0.71 -5.29 -18.10
CA HIS A 64 -0.72 -5.52 -18.17
C HIS A 64 -1.42 -5.19 -16.85
N LEU A 65 -0.85 -5.60 -15.71
CA LEU A 65 -1.36 -5.27 -14.38
C LEU A 65 -1.38 -3.75 -14.14
N ARG A 66 -0.32 -3.04 -14.52
CA ARG A 66 -0.29 -1.58 -14.45
C ARG A 66 -1.41 -0.96 -15.27
N ALA A 67 -1.55 -1.36 -16.54
CA ALA A 67 -2.59 -0.84 -17.42
C ALA A 67 -4.00 -1.08 -16.85
N ARG A 68 -4.23 -2.26 -16.26
CA ARG A 68 -5.49 -2.58 -15.58
C ARG A 68 -5.75 -1.68 -14.36
N LEU A 69 -4.72 -1.37 -13.57
CA LEU A 69 -4.85 -0.44 -12.44
C LEU A 69 -5.10 1.00 -12.92
N ASP A 70 -4.43 1.44 -13.97
CA ASP A 70 -4.61 2.78 -14.56
C ASP A 70 -6.06 2.93 -15.10
N GLN A 71 -6.57 1.91 -15.79
CA GLN A 71 -7.97 1.90 -16.25
C GLN A 71 -8.98 1.90 -15.09
N ALA A 72 -8.74 1.09 -14.06
CA ALA A 72 -9.59 1.06 -12.88
C ALA A 72 -9.58 2.40 -12.14
N LEU A 73 -8.42 3.05 -12.05
CA LEU A 73 -8.28 4.38 -11.49
C LEU A 73 -9.13 5.40 -12.25
N GLU A 74 -9.01 5.48 -13.57
CA GLU A 74 -9.75 6.45 -14.41
C GLU A 74 -11.26 6.28 -14.26
N ARG A 75 -11.73 5.03 -14.17
CA ARG A 75 -13.16 4.74 -14.00
C ARG A 75 -13.69 5.13 -12.63
N ILE A 76 -12.91 4.93 -11.58
CA ILE A 76 -13.37 5.12 -10.19
C ILE A 76 -13.14 6.54 -9.69
N ASN A 77 -12.04 7.17 -10.09
CA ASN A 77 -11.69 8.53 -9.68
C ASN A 77 -12.47 9.55 -10.52
N VAL A 78 -13.78 9.59 -10.29
CA VAL A 78 -14.74 10.51 -10.92
C VAL A 78 -15.50 11.27 -9.83
N PRO A 79 -16.08 12.46 -10.12
CA PRO A 79 -16.70 13.29 -9.08
C PRO A 79 -17.78 12.58 -8.26
N SER A 80 -18.59 11.72 -8.90
CA SER A 80 -19.65 10.95 -8.26
C SER A 80 -19.16 9.90 -7.25
N PHE A 81 -17.85 9.62 -7.20
CA PHE A 81 -17.27 8.78 -6.15
C PHE A 81 -17.54 9.38 -4.76
N ALA A 82 -17.37 10.70 -4.64
CA ALA A 82 -17.48 11.43 -3.39
C ALA A 82 -18.89 11.33 -2.79
N ASP A 83 -19.94 11.33 -3.62
CA ASP A 83 -21.35 11.38 -3.20
C ASP A 83 -21.76 10.28 -2.22
N ALA A 84 -21.11 9.12 -2.29
CA ALA A 84 -21.39 8.00 -1.41
C ALA A 84 -20.22 7.67 -0.46
N ASP A 85 -19.14 8.46 -0.51
CA ASP A 85 -17.95 8.30 0.32
C ASP A 85 -17.93 9.31 1.48
N PRO A 86 -17.38 8.96 2.66
CA PRO A 86 -17.21 9.93 3.75
C PRO A 86 -16.40 11.18 3.38
N ILE A 87 -15.62 11.20 2.28
CA ILE A 87 -14.94 12.42 1.82
C ILE A 87 -15.90 13.57 1.46
N GLN A 88 -17.19 13.30 1.19
CA GLN A 88 -18.17 14.36 0.92
C GLN A 88 -18.30 15.37 2.07
N PHE A 89 -18.10 14.92 3.31
CA PHE A 89 -18.26 15.78 4.49
C PHE A 89 -17.16 16.82 4.62
N PRO A 90 -15.84 16.49 4.62
CA PRO A 90 -14.83 17.53 4.62
C PRO A 90 -14.92 18.44 3.38
N ARG A 91 -15.39 17.94 2.23
CA ARG A 91 -15.61 18.76 1.02
C ARG A 91 -16.73 19.79 1.15
N SER A 92 -17.66 19.65 2.11
CA SER A 92 -18.76 20.59 2.27
C SER A 92 -18.38 21.88 2.99
N PHE A 93 -17.16 21.98 3.53
CA PHE A 93 -16.70 23.12 4.29
C PHE A 93 -15.78 24.04 3.47
N THR A 94 -15.86 25.34 3.75
CA THR A 94 -14.98 26.37 3.16
C THR A 94 -13.86 26.80 4.10
N ASP A 95 -14.07 26.72 5.42
CA ASP A 95 -13.03 26.99 6.41
C ASP A 95 -12.05 25.81 6.44
N SER A 96 -10.76 26.09 6.26
CA SER A 96 -9.72 25.05 6.23
C SER A 96 -9.67 24.24 7.52
N ARG A 97 -9.99 24.83 8.68
CA ARG A 97 -9.97 24.15 9.98
C ARG A 97 -11.14 23.19 10.11
N ASP A 98 -12.31 23.54 9.56
CA ASP A 98 -13.46 22.64 9.49
C ASP A 98 -13.18 21.46 8.55
N VAL A 99 -12.52 21.72 7.41
CA VAL A 99 -12.08 20.67 6.49
C VAL A 99 -11.11 19.70 7.19
N GLU A 100 -10.10 20.23 7.89
CA GLU A 100 -9.09 19.44 8.61
C GLU A 100 -9.73 18.57 9.72
N ILE A 101 -10.55 19.16 10.59
CA ILE A 101 -11.24 18.45 11.67
C ILE A 101 -12.15 17.37 11.10
N SER A 102 -12.98 17.73 10.11
CA SER A 102 -13.91 16.80 9.49
C SER A 102 -13.20 15.64 8.80
N ALA A 103 -12.09 15.89 8.10
CA ALA A 103 -11.30 14.84 7.45
C ALA A 103 -10.72 13.86 8.48
N LEU A 104 -10.17 14.34 9.60
CA LEU A 104 -9.68 13.46 10.67
C LEU A 104 -10.81 12.65 11.31
N LEU A 105 -11.91 13.28 11.69
CA LEU A 105 -13.00 12.60 12.40
C LEU A 105 -13.74 11.61 11.49
N CYS A 106 -14.09 12.02 10.27
CA CYS A 106 -14.76 11.15 9.30
C CYS A 106 -13.88 9.96 8.93
N SER A 107 -12.57 10.18 8.73
CA SER A 107 -11.66 9.08 8.45
C SER A 107 -11.47 8.14 9.63
N THR A 108 -11.50 8.68 10.85
CA THR A 108 -11.43 7.90 12.09
C THR A 108 -12.55 6.88 12.10
N ILE A 109 -13.80 7.27 11.82
CA ILE A 109 -14.98 6.38 11.85
C ILE A 109 -15.25 5.59 10.56
N ALA A 110 -14.35 5.64 9.57
CA ALA A 110 -14.55 5.00 8.28
C ALA A 110 -14.18 3.49 8.28
N TRP A 111 -14.91 2.69 9.05
CA TRP A 111 -14.79 1.23 9.03
C TRP A 111 -16.15 0.49 9.11
N GLY A 112 -16.29 -0.60 8.37
CA GLY A 112 -17.55 -1.33 8.25
C GLY A 112 -18.38 -0.89 7.04
N ASN A 113 -19.71 -0.95 7.16
CA ASN A 113 -20.59 -0.73 6.01
C ASN A 113 -20.60 0.75 5.58
N ARG A 114 -20.35 1.01 4.29
CA ARG A 114 -20.26 2.37 3.70
C ARG A 114 -21.49 3.25 4.01
N LYS A 115 -22.72 2.72 3.89
CA LYS A 115 -23.94 3.50 4.18
C LYS A 115 -24.05 3.88 5.66
N MET A 116 -23.59 3.01 6.55
CA MET A 116 -23.54 3.30 8.00
C MET A 116 -22.47 4.34 8.31
N ILE A 117 -21.29 4.24 7.68
CA ILE A 117 -20.21 5.23 7.84
C ILE A 117 -20.74 6.61 7.46
N VAL A 118 -21.29 6.77 6.26
CA VAL A 118 -21.82 8.06 5.78
C VAL A 118 -22.89 8.62 6.73
N ARG A 119 -23.87 7.80 7.12
CA ARG A 119 -24.90 8.22 8.08
C ARG A 119 -24.32 8.70 9.42
N ASN A 120 -23.31 8.00 9.92
CA ASN A 120 -22.72 8.32 11.22
C ASN A 120 -21.80 9.54 11.14
N CYS A 121 -21.12 9.78 10.02
CA CYS A 121 -20.40 11.03 9.77
C CYS A 121 -21.36 12.22 9.78
N GLN A 122 -22.48 12.13 9.05
CA GLN A 122 -23.52 13.16 9.05
C GLN A 122 -24.00 13.46 10.48
N ARG A 123 -24.43 12.43 11.22
CA ARG A 123 -24.88 12.60 12.61
C ARG A 123 -23.81 13.20 13.52
N MET A 124 -22.55 12.79 13.36
CA MET A 124 -21.44 13.31 14.16
C MET A 124 -21.21 14.80 13.90
N LEU A 125 -21.33 15.26 12.66
CA LEU A 125 -21.18 16.68 12.31
C LEU A 125 -22.41 17.51 12.68
N GLU A 126 -23.61 16.92 12.64
CA GLU A 126 -24.84 17.54 13.16
C GLU A 126 -24.75 17.82 14.67
N ILE A 127 -24.12 16.93 15.45
CA ILE A 127 -23.84 17.18 16.88
C ILE A 127 -22.98 18.43 17.07
N MET A 128 -22.16 18.78 16.08
CA MET A 128 -21.28 19.95 16.08
C MET A 128 -21.93 21.16 15.39
N ASP A 129 -23.24 21.13 15.15
CA ASP A 129 -24.00 22.14 14.41
C ASP A 129 -23.43 22.44 13.01
N ASN A 130 -22.75 21.45 12.40
CA ASN A 130 -21.96 21.64 11.17
C ASN A 130 -20.99 22.83 11.26
N ALA A 131 -20.41 23.08 12.44
CA ALA A 131 -19.32 24.01 12.65
C ALA A 131 -18.20 23.37 13.51
N PRO A 132 -17.51 22.32 13.02
CA PRO A 132 -16.56 21.52 13.80
C PRO A 132 -15.49 22.33 14.53
N TYR A 133 -14.89 23.34 13.88
CA TYR A 133 -13.86 24.18 14.46
C TYR A 133 -14.41 25.03 15.61
N ASP A 134 -15.58 25.65 15.42
CA ASP A 134 -16.19 26.44 16.49
C ASP A 134 -16.62 25.55 17.67
N TYR A 135 -17.17 24.36 17.40
CA TYR A 135 -17.52 23.36 18.43
C TYR A 135 -16.29 22.88 19.23
N VAL A 136 -15.15 22.70 18.56
CA VAL A 136 -13.86 22.39 19.22
C VAL A 136 -13.34 23.59 20.01
N ARG A 137 -13.37 24.79 19.43
CA ARG A 137 -12.84 26.01 20.06
C ARG A 137 -13.63 26.41 21.30
N SER A 138 -14.96 26.31 21.27
CA SER A 138 -15.86 26.64 22.37
C SER A 138 -15.84 25.61 23.51
N LYS A 139 -15.26 24.43 23.27
CA LYS A 139 -15.31 23.27 24.17
C LYS A 139 -16.73 22.73 24.40
N SER A 140 -17.66 22.99 23.49
CA SER A 140 -19.05 22.49 23.57
C SER A 140 -19.13 20.96 23.67
N TYR A 141 -18.09 20.26 23.21
CA TYR A 141 -17.98 18.81 23.36
C TYR A 141 -17.94 18.31 24.80
N GLU A 142 -17.63 19.13 25.80
CA GLU A 142 -17.60 18.70 27.21
C GLU A 142 -18.98 18.25 27.72
N ASP A 143 -20.06 18.83 27.16
CA ASP A 143 -21.45 18.51 27.50
C ASP A 143 -21.97 17.24 26.79
N LEU A 144 -21.22 16.68 25.84
CA LEU A 144 -21.61 15.48 25.10
C LEU A 144 -21.83 14.29 26.04
N ASP A 145 -22.86 13.46 25.83
CA ASP A 145 -23.00 12.23 26.62
C ASP A 145 -21.87 11.24 26.31
N ASP A 146 -21.13 10.79 27.33
CA ASP A 146 -20.03 9.83 27.20
C ASP A 146 -20.46 8.47 26.62
N ALA A 147 -21.72 8.09 26.84
CA ALA A 147 -22.29 6.82 26.42
C ALA A 147 -22.91 6.86 25.01
N ILE A 148 -23.09 8.04 24.42
CA ILE A 148 -23.69 8.16 23.08
C ILE A 148 -22.84 7.38 22.06
N ASN A 149 -23.50 6.55 21.26
CA ASN A 149 -22.82 5.83 20.19
C ASN A 149 -22.61 6.77 19.00
N ILE A 150 -21.35 7.04 18.66
CA ILE A 150 -20.99 7.81 17.47
C ILE A 150 -20.82 6.84 16.29
N HIS A 151 -20.03 5.78 16.47
CA HIS A 151 -19.85 4.76 15.46
C HIS A 151 -19.35 3.44 16.06
N ARG A 152 -20.19 2.40 16.06
CA ARG A 152 -19.84 1.03 16.48
C ARG A 152 -19.22 1.01 17.88
N THR A 153 -17.90 0.95 17.99
CA THR A 153 -17.18 0.93 19.27
C THR A 153 -16.55 2.28 19.65
N PHE A 154 -16.85 3.35 18.90
CA PHE A 154 -16.47 4.73 19.16
C PHE A 154 -17.68 5.49 19.74
N PHE A 155 -17.50 6.03 20.93
CA PHE A 155 -18.55 6.65 21.74
C PHE A 155 -18.20 8.10 22.07
N GLY A 156 -19.14 8.82 22.69
CA GLY A 156 -18.96 10.22 23.10
C GLY A 156 -17.69 10.46 23.90
N ARG A 157 -17.34 9.57 24.84
CA ARG A 157 -16.08 9.66 25.59
C ARG A 157 -14.82 9.64 24.72
N ASN A 158 -14.84 8.88 23.63
CA ASN A 158 -13.71 8.80 22.69
C ASN A 158 -13.66 10.09 21.85
N LEU A 159 -14.83 10.58 21.43
CA LEU A 159 -14.94 11.84 20.70
C LEU A 159 -14.45 13.01 21.57
N LYS A 160 -14.89 13.13 22.83
CA LYS A 160 -14.40 14.14 23.78
C LYS A 160 -12.88 14.11 23.92
N TYR A 161 -12.30 12.93 24.15
CA TYR A 161 -10.86 12.76 24.22
C TYR A 161 -10.16 13.33 22.98
N TYR A 162 -10.67 13.00 21.79
CA TYR A 162 -10.12 13.49 20.53
C TYR A 162 -10.24 15.02 20.43
N LEU A 163 -11.43 15.57 20.71
CA LEU A 163 -11.72 17.00 20.55
C LEU A 163 -10.94 17.87 21.56
N ARG A 164 -10.65 17.38 22.78
CA ARG A 164 -9.71 18.05 23.71
C ARG A 164 -8.31 18.17 23.10
N GLY A 165 -7.82 17.10 22.49
CA GLY A 165 -6.53 17.10 21.79
C GLY A 165 -6.52 18.07 20.61
N LEU A 166 -7.59 18.11 19.82
CA LEU A 166 -7.72 19.07 18.72
C LEU A 166 -7.84 20.51 19.24
N GLN A 167 -8.56 20.76 20.32
CA GLN A 167 -8.65 22.07 20.93
C GLN A 167 -7.26 22.58 21.34
N ALA A 168 -6.45 21.73 21.99
CA ALA A 168 -5.08 22.05 22.34
C ALA A 168 -4.22 22.31 21.10
N LEU A 169 -4.38 21.49 20.05
CA LEU A 169 -3.70 21.64 18.76
C LEU A 169 -3.97 23.00 18.13
N TYR A 170 -5.24 23.34 17.91
CA TYR A 170 -5.60 24.59 17.24
C TYR A 170 -5.26 25.81 18.08
N THR A 171 -5.30 25.70 19.41
CA THR A 171 -4.86 26.78 20.31
C THR A 171 -3.35 27.04 20.18
N ARG A 172 -2.54 25.99 20.03
CA ARG A 172 -1.07 26.10 20.02
C ARG A 172 -0.49 26.38 18.63
N TYR A 173 -1.07 25.81 17.58
CA TYR A 173 -0.49 25.81 16.22
C TYR A 173 -1.37 26.51 15.18
N GLY A 174 -2.65 26.76 15.46
CA GLY A 174 -3.58 27.43 14.55
C GLY A 174 -4.18 26.55 13.44
N SER A 175 -3.48 25.51 12.99
CA SER A 175 -3.99 24.50 12.05
C SER A 175 -3.34 23.13 12.24
N LEU A 176 -3.97 22.09 11.70
CA LEU A 176 -3.39 20.75 11.66
C LEU A 176 -2.18 20.70 10.72
N GLU A 177 -2.20 21.41 9.59
CA GLU A 177 -1.04 21.52 8.71
C GLU A 177 0.18 22.16 9.41
N ALA A 178 -0.02 23.23 10.17
CA ALA A 178 1.06 23.87 10.94
C ALA A 178 1.66 22.92 11.98
N PHE A 179 0.81 22.07 12.58
CA PHE A 179 1.27 21.02 13.49
C PHE A 179 2.15 19.97 12.81
N VAL A 180 1.91 19.62 11.55
CA VAL A 180 2.78 18.71 10.79
C VAL A 180 4.21 19.25 10.73
N THR A 181 4.36 20.54 10.39
CA THR A 181 5.66 21.22 10.34
C THR A 181 6.30 21.30 11.72
N ALA A 182 5.53 21.73 12.73
CA ALA A 182 6.03 21.87 14.10
C ALA A 182 6.49 20.54 14.72
N SER A 183 5.85 19.43 14.34
CA SER A 183 6.24 18.08 14.77
C SER A 183 7.34 17.46 13.91
N LYS A 184 7.79 18.14 12.83
CA LYS A 184 8.77 17.66 11.85
C LYS A 184 8.35 16.38 11.13
N ALA A 185 7.05 16.08 11.08
CA ALA A 185 6.54 14.90 10.42
C ALA A 185 6.74 14.96 8.90
N ASP A 186 6.76 16.16 8.32
CA ASP A 186 7.06 16.45 6.91
C ASP A 186 8.49 16.08 6.49
N CYS A 187 9.44 16.16 7.43
CA CYS A 187 10.83 15.75 7.24
C CYS A 187 11.07 14.25 7.44
N SER A 188 10.06 13.48 7.86
CA SER A 188 10.19 12.04 8.10
C SER A 188 10.18 11.26 6.79
N GLU A 189 10.92 10.14 6.74
CA GLU A 189 10.74 9.15 5.67
C GLU A 189 9.36 8.49 5.71
N THR A 190 8.68 8.54 6.86
CA THR A 190 7.36 7.94 7.09
C THR A 190 6.39 8.94 7.75
N PRO A 191 5.99 10.02 7.05
CA PRO A 191 5.26 11.14 7.65
C PRO A 191 3.98 10.74 8.40
N ALA A 192 3.23 9.78 7.87
CA ALA A 192 2.00 9.30 8.51
C ALA A 192 2.24 8.74 9.93
N TRP A 193 3.31 7.96 10.12
CA TRP A 193 3.63 7.38 11.44
C TRP A 193 4.22 8.43 12.38
N SER A 194 5.10 9.30 11.88
CA SER A 194 5.63 10.42 12.68
C SER A 194 4.50 11.33 13.16
N LEU A 195 3.57 11.68 12.27
CA LEU A 195 2.41 12.50 12.62
C LEU A 195 1.49 11.77 13.61
N ALA A 196 1.25 10.47 13.45
CA ALA A 196 0.44 9.68 14.38
C ALA A 196 1.04 9.70 15.80
N GLU A 197 2.36 9.54 15.92
CA GLU A 197 3.07 9.57 17.20
C GLU A 197 2.97 10.94 17.88
N SER A 198 3.22 12.01 17.13
CA SER A 198 3.11 13.38 17.64
C SER A 198 1.68 13.75 18.02
N LEU A 199 0.71 13.42 17.16
CA LEU A 199 -0.70 13.69 17.41
C LEU A 199 -1.20 12.92 18.63
N ALA A 200 -0.90 11.63 18.75
CA ALA A 200 -1.30 10.84 19.92
C ALA A 200 -0.67 11.34 21.21
N SER A 201 0.56 11.88 21.15
CA SER A 201 1.23 12.47 22.31
C SER A 201 0.55 13.78 22.73
N LEU A 202 0.19 14.63 21.78
CA LEU A 202 -0.59 15.85 22.03
C LEU A 202 -1.99 15.54 22.58
N LEU A 203 -2.67 14.54 22.03
CA LEU A 203 -3.97 14.08 22.51
C LEU A 203 -3.86 13.57 23.96
N ALA A 204 -2.80 12.83 24.29
CA ALA A 204 -2.59 12.35 25.65
C ALA A 204 -2.26 13.51 26.62
N GLU A 205 -1.43 14.46 26.20
CA GLU A 205 -1.13 15.68 26.97
C GLU A 205 -2.42 16.44 27.34
N ALA A 206 -3.33 16.61 26.38
CA ALA A 206 -4.62 17.27 26.60
C ALA A 206 -5.63 16.47 27.45
N ASN A 207 -5.29 15.23 27.81
CA ASN A 207 -6.15 14.29 28.55
C ASN A 207 -5.39 13.63 29.71
N ASP A 208 -4.59 14.43 30.45
CA ASP A 208 -3.91 14.00 31.68
C ASP A 208 -2.99 12.76 31.50
N GLY A 209 -2.41 12.61 30.32
CA GLY A 209 -1.53 11.50 29.95
C GLY A 209 -2.24 10.20 29.55
N LEU A 210 -3.58 10.15 29.61
CA LEU A 210 -4.35 8.99 29.17
C LEU A 210 -4.28 8.84 27.65
N ARG A 211 -4.34 7.60 27.15
CA ARG A 211 -4.32 7.32 25.70
C ARG A 211 -5.59 6.63 25.26
N ASP A 212 -6.13 7.04 24.12
CA ASP A 212 -7.24 6.37 23.44
C ASP A 212 -6.85 5.89 22.04
N THR A 213 -6.64 4.57 21.93
CA THR A 213 -6.25 3.91 20.67
C THR A 213 -7.38 3.89 19.63
N ARG A 214 -8.62 4.23 20.00
CA ARG A 214 -9.72 4.37 19.03
C ARG A 214 -9.61 5.65 18.22
N CYS A 215 -8.96 6.68 18.77
CA CYS A 215 -8.71 7.96 18.10
C CYS A 215 -7.48 7.84 17.18
N ILE A 216 -6.30 7.66 17.76
CA ILE A 216 -5.05 7.44 17.01
C ILE A 216 -4.33 6.23 17.59
N SER A 217 -4.04 5.26 16.73
CA SER A 217 -3.26 4.07 17.09
C SER A 217 -1.77 4.33 16.84
N VAL A 218 -0.92 4.14 17.85
CA VAL A 218 0.54 4.40 17.78
C VAL A 218 1.40 3.16 17.94
N SER A 219 0.86 1.98 17.63
CA SER A 219 1.68 0.77 17.59
C SER A 219 2.63 0.80 16.40
N VAL A 220 3.88 0.35 16.59
CA VAL A 220 4.87 0.19 15.50
C VAL A 220 4.31 -0.65 14.34
N ALA A 221 3.39 -1.58 14.63
CA ALA A 221 2.79 -2.47 13.65
C ALA A 221 1.52 -1.92 12.98
N THR A 222 0.96 -0.78 13.39
CA THR A 222 -0.33 -0.34 12.85
C THR A 222 -0.21 0.13 11.38
N PRO A 223 -1.10 -0.32 10.47
CA PRO A 223 -1.10 0.13 9.08
C PRO A 223 -1.64 1.56 8.92
N LEU A 224 -2.14 2.20 9.99
CA LEU A 224 -2.65 3.57 10.00
C LEU A 224 -3.68 3.90 8.92
N LYS A 225 -4.47 2.92 8.46
CA LYS A 225 -5.48 3.07 7.40
C LYS A 225 -6.26 4.39 7.49
N ARG A 226 -6.80 4.70 8.67
CA ARG A 226 -7.65 5.88 8.92
C ARG A 226 -6.89 7.18 8.69
N LEU A 227 -5.70 7.30 9.28
CA LEU A 227 -4.86 8.49 9.13
C LEU A 227 -4.33 8.61 7.69
N ASN A 228 -3.89 7.52 7.08
CA ASN A 228 -3.49 7.51 5.67
C ASN A 228 -4.63 7.96 4.75
N MET A 229 -5.87 7.59 5.07
CA MET A 229 -7.05 8.04 4.31
C MET A 229 -7.28 9.55 4.47
N ALA A 230 -7.21 10.10 5.69
CA ALA A 230 -7.28 11.55 5.89
C ALA A 230 -6.13 12.30 5.19
N LEU A 231 -4.91 11.77 5.24
CA LEU A 231 -3.76 12.36 4.57
C LEU A 231 -3.94 12.34 3.05
N ARG A 232 -4.48 11.27 2.47
CA ARG A 232 -4.83 11.23 1.04
C ARG A 232 -5.80 12.36 0.71
N TRP A 233 -6.89 12.50 1.47
CA TRP A 233 -7.88 13.55 1.23
C TRP A 233 -7.30 14.96 1.35
N LEU A 234 -6.48 15.21 2.36
CA LEU A 234 -5.96 16.55 2.68
C LEU A 234 -4.78 16.96 1.79
N VAL A 235 -3.93 16.03 1.35
CA VAL A 235 -2.68 16.34 0.65
C VAL A 235 -2.79 16.14 -0.86
N ARG A 236 -3.51 15.10 -1.30
CA ARG A 236 -3.64 14.81 -2.73
C ARG A 236 -4.61 15.80 -3.36
N ASP A 237 -4.17 16.44 -4.43
CA ASP A 237 -4.93 17.43 -5.19
C ASP A 237 -5.08 16.92 -6.62
N ASP A 238 -6.25 16.35 -6.94
CA ASP A 238 -6.54 15.84 -8.27
C ASP A 238 -7.60 16.64 -9.03
N GLY A 239 -8.20 17.65 -8.38
CA GLY A 239 -9.33 18.40 -8.93
C GLY A 239 -10.61 17.59 -9.12
N ILE A 240 -10.69 16.37 -8.57
CA ILE A 240 -11.81 15.44 -8.76
C ILE A 240 -12.39 15.07 -7.38
N VAL A 241 -11.72 14.18 -6.64
CA VAL A 241 -12.21 13.60 -5.39
C VAL A 241 -11.46 14.13 -4.18
N ASP A 242 -10.13 14.11 -4.19
CA ASP A 242 -9.35 14.57 -3.04
C ASP A 242 -9.30 16.11 -2.98
N ILE A 243 -9.07 16.66 -1.80
CA ILE A 243 -9.27 18.09 -1.51
C ILE A 243 -8.01 18.91 -1.80
N GLY A 244 -6.83 18.35 -1.53
CA GLY A 244 -5.57 19.02 -1.82
C GLY A 244 -5.30 20.27 -1.00
N LEU A 245 -5.90 20.38 0.20
CA LEU A 245 -5.76 21.54 1.08
C LEU A 245 -4.31 21.78 1.53
N TRP A 246 -3.61 20.72 1.94
CA TRP A 246 -2.26 20.79 2.47
C TRP A 246 -1.21 20.85 1.36
N LYS A 247 -0.19 21.67 1.58
CA LYS A 247 0.99 21.84 0.72
C LYS A 247 2.30 21.45 1.43
N VAL A 248 2.28 21.24 2.75
CA VAL A 248 3.46 20.81 3.53
C VAL A 248 3.95 19.39 3.16
N LEU A 249 3.05 18.52 2.71
CA LEU A 249 3.37 17.17 2.23
C LEU A 249 3.09 17.06 0.73
N LYS A 250 3.73 16.10 0.08
CA LYS A 250 3.49 15.74 -1.32
C LYS A 250 2.78 14.39 -1.43
N PRO A 251 1.96 14.14 -2.49
CA PRO A 251 1.33 12.84 -2.72
C PRO A 251 2.31 11.65 -2.75
N SER A 252 3.54 11.87 -3.23
CA SER A 252 4.62 10.87 -3.24
C SER A 252 5.07 10.38 -1.86
N GLN A 253 4.85 11.20 -0.82
CA GLN A 253 5.16 10.89 0.59
C GLN A 253 4.02 10.13 1.29
N LEU A 254 2.87 9.96 0.64
CA LEU A 254 1.70 9.32 1.22
C LEU A 254 1.77 7.79 1.07
N TYR A 255 0.90 7.13 1.84
CA TYR A 255 0.81 5.67 1.89
C TYR A 255 -0.62 5.19 1.64
N ILE A 256 -0.75 4.00 1.05
CA ILE A 256 -2.06 3.42 0.75
C ILE A 256 -2.86 3.22 2.05
N PRO A 257 -4.13 3.68 2.11
CA PRO A 257 -5.07 3.37 3.18
C PRO A 257 -5.46 1.87 3.23
N LEU A 258 -4.52 1.02 3.67
CA LEU A 258 -4.69 -0.45 3.64
C LEU A 258 -5.77 -0.93 4.61
N ASP A 259 -6.95 -1.28 4.09
CA ASP A 259 -7.95 -2.06 4.80
C ASP A 259 -7.91 -3.54 4.38
N VAL A 260 -8.86 -4.33 4.91
CA VAL A 260 -8.96 -5.77 4.60
C VAL A 260 -9.19 -6.00 3.11
N HIS A 261 -10.09 -5.24 2.48
CA HIS A 261 -10.42 -5.41 1.06
C HIS A 261 -9.26 -4.99 0.16
N VAL A 262 -8.63 -3.84 0.42
CA VAL A 262 -7.46 -3.38 -0.32
C VAL A 262 -6.32 -4.39 -0.19
N ALA A 263 -6.11 -4.96 1.00
CA ALA A 263 -5.08 -5.97 1.22
C ALA A 263 -5.37 -7.27 0.46
N ASP A 264 -6.63 -7.73 0.44
CA ASP A 264 -7.03 -8.96 -0.25
C ASP A 264 -6.91 -8.80 -1.77
N VAL A 265 -7.41 -7.69 -2.33
CA VAL A 265 -7.24 -7.35 -3.75
C VAL A 265 -5.76 -7.27 -4.11
N SER A 266 -4.95 -6.60 -3.28
CA SER A 266 -3.50 -6.48 -3.53
C SER A 266 -2.80 -7.83 -3.55
N ARG A 267 -3.20 -8.78 -2.71
CA ARG A 267 -2.67 -10.15 -2.71
C ARG A 267 -3.13 -10.93 -3.94
N ALA A 268 -4.40 -10.83 -4.29
CA ALA A 268 -4.96 -11.50 -5.47
C ALA A 268 -4.30 -11.02 -6.77
N LEU A 269 -3.88 -9.75 -6.82
CA LEU A 269 -3.14 -9.16 -7.94
C LEU A 269 -1.61 -9.40 -7.86
N GLY A 270 -1.11 -10.10 -6.84
CA GLY A 270 0.32 -10.34 -6.66
C GLY A 270 1.15 -9.12 -6.21
N LEU A 271 0.51 -7.98 -5.93
CA LEU A 271 1.14 -6.73 -5.47
C LEU A 271 1.64 -6.81 -4.03
N LEU A 272 1.04 -7.68 -3.21
CA LEU A 272 1.38 -7.85 -1.80
C LEU A 272 1.52 -9.33 -1.47
N GLN A 273 2.69 -9.72 -0.93
CA GLN A 273 2.95 -11.11 -0.51
C GLN A 273 2.71 -11.33 0.99
N ARG A 274 2.86 -10.27 1.79
CA ARG A 274 2.72 -10.33 3.25
C ARG A 274 1.29 -10.65 3.65
N ARG A 275 1.10 -11.65 4.53
CA ARG A 275 -0.22 -12.08 5.02
C ARG A 275 -0.82 -11.14 6.07
N SER A 276 0.01 -10.54 6.91
CA SER A 276 -0.45 -9.60 7.95
C SER A 276 -0.81 -8.24 7.36
N ASN A 277 -1.89 -7.61 7.84
CA ASN A 277 -2.27 -6.23 7.51
C ASN A 277 -1.62 -5.25 8.51
N ASP A 278 -0.30 -5.11 8.45
CA ASP A 278 0.48 -4.27 9.36
C ASP A 278 1.21 -3.14 8.62
N ARG A 279 1.94 -2.30 9.36
CA ARG A 279 2.79 -1.22 8.82
C ARG A 279 3.65 -1.71 7.65
N ARG A 280 4.26 -2.89 7.79
CA ARG A 280 5.17 -3.41 6.76
C ARG A 280 4.43 -3.72 5.46
N ALA A 281 3.23 -4.28 5.53
CA ALA A 281 2.40 -4.49 4.34
C ALA A 281 2.08 -3.19 3.59
N VAL A 282 1.80 -2.10 4.32
CA VAL A 282 1.56 -0.77 3.72
C VAL A 282 2.82 -0.26 3.01
N LEU A 283 3.98 -0.38 3.67
CA LEU A 283 5.27 0.03 3.09
C LEU A 283 5.59 -0.76 1.82
N ASP A 284 5.46 -2.10 1.86
CA ASP A 284 5.76 -2.97 0.73
C ASP A 284 4.81 -2.71 -0.46
N LEU A 285 3.50 -2.61 -0.21
CA LEU A 285 2.51 -2.30 -1.25
C LEU A 285 2.77 -0.93 -1.89
N THR A 286 2.93 0.10 -1.05
CA THR A 286 3.15 1.47 -1.53
C THR A 286 4.45 1.57 -2.32
N ALA A 287 5.53 0.90 -1.88
CA ALA A 287 6.80 0.87 -2.61
C ALA A 287 6.65 0.25 -4.01
N GLY A 288 5.91 -0.87 -4.13
CA GLY A 288 5.65 -1.50 -5.42
C GLY A 288 4.86 -0.60 -6.38
N LEU A 289 3.82 0.06 -5.87
CA LEU A 289 2.99 1.00 -6.64
C LEU A 289 3.77 2.27 -7.04
N ARG A 290 4.69 2.74 -6.19
CA ARG A 290 5.57 3.88 -6.47
C ARG A 290 6.49 3.64 -7.66
N CYS A 291 6.83 2.38 -7.99
CA CYS A 291 7.57 2.05 -9.21
C CYS A 291 6.79 2.38 -10.50
N TRP A 292 5.45 2.47 -10.44
CA TRP A 292 4.62 2.79 -11.59
C TRP A 292 4.17 4.25 -11.60
N ARG A 293 3.89 4.82 -10.43
CA ARG A 293 3.46 6.21 -10.28
C ARG A 293 4.22 6.88 -9.12
N PRO A 294 5.45 7.36 -9.36
CA PRO A 294 6.32 7.86 -8.29
C PRO A 294 5.80 9.12 -7.62
N ASP A 295 5.15 10.01 -8.38
CA ASP A 295 4.68 11.30 -7.89
C ASP A 295 3.37 11.21 -7.10
N ASP A 296 2.56 10.18 -7.35
CA ASP A 296 1.24 9.97 -6.74
C ASP A 296 0.90 8.47 -6.65
N PRO A 297 1.62 7.69 -5.82
CA PRO A 297 1.37 6.25 -5.70
C PRO A 297 0.02 5.95 -5.05
N VAL A 298 -0.51 6.88 -4.24
CA VAL A 298 -1.75 6.65 -3.49
C VAL A 298 -3.03 6.82 -4.31
N ALA A 299 -2.95 7.37 -5.52
CA ALA A 299 -4.06 7.31 -6.46
C ALA A 299 -4.55 5.88 -6.71
N TYR A 300 -3.65 4.90 -6.70
CA TYR A 300 -4.02 3.49 -6.88
C TYR A 300 -4.93 2.94 -5.77
N ASP A 301 -5.15 3.66 -4.67
CA ASP A 301 -6.23 3.33 -3.72
C ASP A 301 -7.61 3.25 -4.42
N PHE A 302 -7.90 4.17 -5.34
CA PHE A 302 -9.13 4.13 -6.15
C PHE A 302 -9.18 2.90 -7.07
N ALA A 303 -8.05 2.54 -7.69
CA ALA A 303 -7.97 1.37 -8.56
C ALA A 303 -8.22 0.08 -7.77
N LEU A 304 -7.56 -0.08 -6.62
CA LEU A 304 -7.71 -1.24 -5.74
C LEU A 304 -9.13 -1.34 -5.18
N PHE A 305 -9.73 -0.22 -4.81
CA PHE A 305 -11.14 -0.16 -4.42
C PHE A 305 -12.08 -0.62 -5.54
N GLY A 306 -11.89 -0.09 -6.76
CA GLY A 306 -12.71 -0.44 -7.92
C GLY A 306 -12.68 -1.92 -8.28
N ILE A 307 -11.48 -2.48 -8.35
CA ILE A 307 -11.28 -3.91 -8.66
C ILE A 307 -11.93 -4.77 -7.57
N GLY A 308 -11.83 -4.38 -6.30
CA GLY A 308 -12.50 -5.08 -5.21
C GLY A 308 -14.03 -5.06 -5.31
N MET A 309 -14.62 -3.95 -5.77
CA MET A 309 -16.06 -3.88 -6.02
C MET A 309 -16.51 -4.84 -7.13
N GLU A 310 -15.78 -4.91 -8.24
CA GLU A 310 -16.10 -5.83 -9.35
C GLU A 310 -16.06 -7.28 -8.93
N GLN A 311 -14.99 -7.71 -8.25
CA GLN A 311 -14.86 -9.08 -7.76
C GLN A 311 -16.01 -9.47 -6.83
N SER A 312 -16.53 -8.51 -6.04
CA SER A 312 -17.68 -8.75 -5.17
C SER A 312 -19.02 -8.88 -5.90
N MET A 313 -19.12 -8.32 -7.11
CA MET A 313 -20.30 -8.46 -7.98
C MET A 313 -20.27 -9.78 -8.75
N ASP A 314 -19.09 -10.21 -9.24
CA ASP A 314 -18.92 -11.48 -9.97
C ASP A 314 -19.15 -12.72 -9.08
N LEU A 315 -19.03 -12.57 -7.76
CA LEU A 315 -19.25 -13.63 -6.77
C LEU A 315 -20.70 -13.71 -6.25
N ARG A 316 -21.62 -12.86 -6.73
CA ARG A 316 -23.03 -12.81 -6.32
C ARG A 316 -23.96 -13.29 -7.42
#